data_AF-A0A386Z5T5-F1
#
_entry.id   AF-A0A386Z5T5-F1
#
_cell.length_a   1.000
_cell.length_b   1.000
_cell.length_c   1.000
_cell.angle_alpha   90.00
_cell.angle_beta   90.00
_cell.angle_gamma   90.00
#
_symmetry.space_group_name_H-M   'P 1'
#
loop_
_entity.id
_entity.type
_entity.pdbx_description
1 polymer ?
#
loop_
_entity_poly.entity_id
_entity_poly.type
_entity_poly.pdbx_seq_one_letter_code
_entity_poly.pdbx_strand_id
1 'polypeptide(L)'
;MIEPVAPEAEEFPNKPPVLWMDFVMLALAIVSVVLVAWVTFFPVAAHTYRTIRVVDYTICGVFLAEFLWRWRREGWSWTFPFVYWYEVLGMIPVTSPFFRGFRLLRIVVIAVRLGRVADRAFGDRITAAVVNRSIGAIVDAVKRPVTMAVLEEVAQVLRTGQYTRNIAGALEENRSEIDRMILEIIRQDPQLGRVRYLPFHEDIIRGIADASFRVVFQVLADPRTDELVADVLRENVNQMREAVRQGVHVPESIDHRLVQRP
;
A
#
# COMPACT_ATOMS: atom_id res chain seq x y z
N MET A 1 7.19 18.45 4.66
CA MET A 1 8.02 17.29 4.23
C MET A 1 8.03 16.30 5.38
N ILE A 2 6.95 15.53 5.51
CA ILE A 2 6.85 14.46 6.50
C ILE A 2 7.40 13.23 5.80
N GLU A 3 8.54 12.73 6.27
CA GLU A 3 9.10 11.46 5.77
C GLU A 3 8.06 10.36 5.98
N PRO A 4 7.76 9.54 4.95
CA PRO A 4 7.00 8.33 5.18
C PRO A 4 7.85 7.43 6.08
N VAL A 5 7.36 7.16 7.29
CA VAL A 5 7.88 6.10 8.14
C VAL A 5 7.74 4.81 7.34
N ALA A 6 8.86 4.37 6.76
CA ALA A 6 8.95 3.07 6.14
C ALA A 6 8.55 2.03 7.19
N PRO A 7 7.72 1.02 6.85
CA PRO A 7 7.52 -0.09 7.76
C PRO A 7 8.91 -0.64 8.10
N GLU A 8 9.22 -0.72 9.39
CA GLU A 8 10.45 -1.34 9.88
C GLU A 8 10.52 -2.72 9.23
N ALA A 9 11.38 -2.85 8.23
CA ALA A 9 11.66 -4.11 7.60
C ALA A 9 12.29 -4.95 8.70
N GLU A 10 11.55 -5.95 9.20
CA GLU A 10 12.13 -7.00 10.02
C GLU A 10 13.42 -7.43 9.34
N GLU A 11 14.54 -7.16 10.02
CA GLU A 11 15.88 -7.43 9.54
C GLU A 11 16.04 -8.95 9.53
N PHE A 12 15.65 -9.57 8.42
CA PHE A 12 15.85 -10.99 8.18
C PHE A 12 17.34 -11.30 8.40
N PRO A 13 17.68 -12.37 9.12
CA PRO A 13 19.05 -12.66 9.50
C PRO A 13 19.95 -12.77 8.27
N ASN A 14 20.79 -11.75 8.09
CA ASN A 14 21.75 -11.65 7.00
C ASN A 14 22.67 -12.89 7.00
N LYS A 15 22.58 -13.73 5.95
CA LYS A 15 23.50 -14.86 5.75
C LYS A 15 24.93 -14.32 5.61
N PRO A 16 25.92 -14.82 6.37
CA PRO A 16 27.32 -14.47 6.14
C PRO A 16 27.78 -15.03 4.77
N PRO A 17 28.60 -14.27 4.02
CA PRO A 17 28.88 -14.57 2.63
C PRO A 17 29.90 -15.70 2.52
N VAL A 18 29.47 -16.84 1.96
CA VAL A 18 30.37 -17.81 1.32
C VAL A 18 29.83 -18.14 -0.07
N LEU A 19 29.78 -17.12 -0.94
CA LEU A 19 29.20 -17.17 -2.29
C LEU A 19 29.60 -18.44 -3.07
N TRP A 20 30.84 -18.90 -2.95
CA TRP A 20 31.32 -20.09 -3.66
C TRP A 20 30.61 -21.38 -3.24
N MET A 21 30.37 -21.57 -1.95
CA MET A 21 29.64 -22.73 -1.44
C MET A 21 28.19 -22.69 -1.92
N ASP A 22 27.59 -21.52 -2.00
CA ASP A 22 26.22 -21.37 -2.49
C ASP A 22 26.07 -21.72 -3.97
N PHE A 23 27.04 -21.33 -4.81
CA PHE A 23 27.08 -21.74 -6.23
C PHE A 23 27.30 -23.24 -6.40
N VAL A 24 28.21 -23.85 -5.63
CA VAL A 24 28.44 -25.31 -5.68
C VAL A 24 27.17 -26.06 -5.28
N MET A 25 26.49 -25.62 -4.22
CA MET A 25 25.25 -26.23 -3.75
C MET A 25 24.07 -26.00 -4.74
N LEU A 26 24.02 -24.86 -5.41
CA LEU A 26 23.05 -24.61 -6.49
C LEU A 26 23.31 -25.53 -7.69
N ALA A 27 24.56 -25.68 -8.12
CA ALA A 27 24.92 -26.59 -9.19
C ALA A 27 24.56 -28.05 -8.84
N LEU A 28 24.87 -28.50 -7.62
CA LEU A 28 24.46 -29.80 -7.10
C LEU A 28 22.93 -29.96 -7.10
N ALA A 29 22.18 -28.91 -6.76
CA ALA A 29 20.71 -28.95 -6.75
C ALA A 29 20.12 -29.03 -8.16
N ILE A 30 20.68 -28.32 -9.13
CA ILE A 30 20.28 -28.41 -10.54
C ILE A 30 20.56 -29.81 -11.08
N VAL A 31 21.78 -30.33 -10.87
CA VAL A 31 22.17 -31.69 -11.28
C VAL A 31 21.25 -32.74 -10.66
N SER A 32 20.91 -32.57 -9.39
CA SER A 32 19.96 -33.40 -8.65
C SER A 32 18.56 -33.42 -9.26
N VAL A 33 18.00 -32.25 -9.63
CA VAL A 33 16.70 -32.15 -10.31
C VAL A 33 16.73 -32.81 -11.68
N VAL A 34 17.78 -32.56 -12.47
CA VAL A 34 17.94 -33.12 -13.82
C VAL A 34 18.03 -34.65 -13.78
N LEU A 35 18.83 -35.21 -12.86
CA LEU A 35 18.95 -36.66 -12.68
C LEU A 35 17.60 -37.31 -12.32
N VAL A 36 16.84 -36.68 -11.43
CA VAL A 36 15.52 -37.18 -11.02
C VAL A 36 14.51 -37.09 -12.16
N ALA A 37 14.47 -35.96 -12.87
CA ALA A 37 13.60 -35.79 -14.03
C ALA A 37 13.94 -36.83 -15.12
N TRP A 38 15.23 -37.05 -15.39
CA TRP A 38 15.70 -38.01 -16.37
C TRP A 38 15.23 -39.44 -16.07
N VAL A 39 15.43 -39.93 -14.84
CA VAL A 39 14.97 -41.26 -14.41
C VAL A 39 13.43 -41.36 -14.38
N THR A 40 12.75 -40.23 -14.21
CA THR A 40 11.27 -40.19 -14.16
C THR A 40 10.63 -40.32 -15.52
N PHE A 41 11.18 -39.65 -16.54
CA PHE A 41 10.60 -39.58 -17.88
C PHE A 41 11.17 -40.60 -18.86
N PHE A 42 12.41 -41.08 -18.66
CA PHE A 42 13.06 -42.03 -19.56
C PHE A 42 13.20 -43.43 -18.94
N PRO A 43 12.91 -44.51 -19.69
CA PRO A 43 13.17 -45.87 -19.23
C PRO A 43 14.68 -46.14 -19.24
N VAL A 44 15.28 -46.25 -18.04
CA VAL A 44 16.73 -46.41 -17.86
C VAL A 44 17.10 -47.87 -17.58
N ALA A 45 18.14 -48.38 -18.23
CA ALA A 45 18.67 -49.73 -18.01
C ALA A 45 19.10 -49.97 -16.55
N ALA A 46 18.97 -51.20 -16.06
CA ALA A 46 19.18 -51.55 -14.65
C ALA A 46 20.61 -51.26 -14.12
N HIS A 47 21.62 -51.27 -14.99
CA HIS A 47 22.99 -50.90 -14.62
C HIS A 47 23.11 -49.38 -14.38
N THR A 48 22.62 -48.57 -15.32
CA THR A 48 22.61 -47.11 -15.23
C THR A 48 21.76 -46.60 -14.06
N TYR A 49 20.65 -47.27 -13.74
CA TYR A 49 19.82 -46.94 -12.59
C TYR A 49 20.54 -47.11 -11.24
N ARG A 50 21.45 -48.09 -11.11
CA ARG A 50 22.28 -48.26 -9.90
C ARG A 50 23.27 -47.11 -9.74
N THR A 51 23.92 -46.69 -10.82
CA THR A 51 24.85 -45.56 -10.80
C THR A 51 24.12 -44.26 -10.43
N ILE A 52 22.96 -43.99 -11.05
CA ILE A 52 22.16 -42.81 -10.74
C ILE A 52 21.70 -42.83 -9.28
N ARG A 53 21.31 -43.99 -8.75
CA ARG A 53 20.99 -44.14 -7.33
C ARG A 53 22.17 -43.73 -6.45
N VAL A 54 23.36 -44.29 -6.68
CA VAL A 54 24.55 -43.95 -5.86
C VAL A 54 24.82 -42.45 -5.90
N VAL A 55 24.75 -41.83 -7.09
CA VAL A 55 24.91 -40.39 -7.25
C VAL A 55 23.85 -39.60 -6.47
N ASP A 56 22.56 -39.97 -6.55
CA ASP A 56 21.47 -39.31 -5.82
C ASP A 56 21.68 -39.38 -4.30
N TYR A 57 22.10 -40.54 -3.77
CA TYR A 57 22.43 -40.70 -2.35
C TYR A 57 23.63 -39.86 -1.92
N THR A 58 24.68 -39.75 -2.76
CA THR A 58 25.83 -38.90 -2.44
C THR A 58 25.45 -37.42 -2.39
N ILE A 59 24.64 -36.95 -3.34
CA ILE A 59 24.17 -35.56 -3.38
C ILE A 59 23.27 -35.26 -2.18
N CYS A 60 22.35 -36.17 -1.84
CA CYS A 60 21.52 -36.05 -0.64
C CYS A 60 22.35 -35.99 0.65
N GLY A 61 23.42 -36.80 0.73
CA GLY A 61 24.36 -36.77 1.86
C GLY A 61 25.08 -35.44 2.01
N VAL A 62 25.49 -34.81 0.90
CA VAL A 62 26.09 -33.47 0.90
C VAL A 62 25.09 -32.41 1.39
N PHE A 63 23.82 -32.48 0.95
CA PHE A 63 22.78 -31.57 1.43
C PHE A 63 22.47 -31.74 2.92
N LEU A 64 22.42 -33.00 3.39
CA LEU A 64 22.23 -33.29 4.81
C LEU A 64 23.37 -32.73 5.66
N ALA A 65 24.61 -32.91 5.23
CA ALA A 65 25.78 -32.39 5.94
C ALA A 65 25.78 -30.85 6.02
N GLU A 66 25.42 -30.17 4.92
CA GLU A 66 25.28 -28.71 4.90
C GLU A 66 24.18 -28.24 5.87
N PHE A 67 23.02 -28.89 5.84
CA PHE A 67 21.91 -28.53 6.71
C PHE A 67 22.22 -28.77 8.19
N LEU A 68 22.82 -29.91 8.54
CA LEU A 68 23.24 -30.20 9.91
C LEU A 68 24.28 -29.19 10.40
N TRP A 69 25.21 -28.78 9.52
CA TRP A 69 26.17 -27.73 9.84
C TRP A 69 25.49 -26.38 10.11
N ARG A 70 24.52 -25.99 9.27
CA ARG A 70 23.74 -24.75 9.44
C ARG A 70 22.88 -24.80 10.71
N TRP A 71 22.19 -25.90 10.93
CA TRP A 71 21.36 -26.10 12.12
C TRP A 71 22.18 -26.06 13.41
N ARG A 72 23.40 -26.62 13.39
CA ARG A 72 24.35 -26.50 14.50
C ARG A 72 24.81 -25.06 14.73
N ARG A 73 25.07 -24.28 13.67
CA ARG A 73 25.47 -22.86 13.80
C ARG A 73 24.36 -22.01 14.40
N GLU A 74 23.10 -22.33 14.14
CA GLU A 74 21.93 -21.62 14.69
C GLU A 74 21.49 -22.14 16.07
N GLY A 75 22.34 -22.92 16.74
CA GLY A 75 22.10 -23.32 18.13
C GLY A 75 21.02 -24.39 18.29
N TRP A 76 20.76 -25.22 17.27
CA TRP A 76 19.83 -26.35 17.35
C TRP A 76 18.37 -25.94 17.66
N SER A 77 17.95 -24.77 17.18
CA SER A 77 16.57 -24.33 17.33
C SER A 77 15.61 -25.28 16.59
N TRP A 78 14.51 -25.64 17.23
CA TRP A 78 13.48 -26.47 16.59
C TRP A 78 12.71 -25.71 15.50
N THR A 79 12.71 -24.37 15.55
CA THR A 79 12.10 -23.51 14.52
C THR A 79 12.80 -23.63 13.18
N PHE A 80 14.12 -23.90 13.15
CA PHE A 80 14.89 -24.02 11.93
C PHE A 80 14.35 -25.08 10.95
N PRO A 81 14.22 -26.37 11.31
CA PRO A 81 13.67 -27.38 10.40
C PRO A 81 12.21 -27.14 9.99
N PHE A 82 11.40 -26.42 10.78
CA PHE A 82 10.03 -26.07 10.40
C PHE A 82 9.95 -24.94 9.38
N VAL A 83 10.80 -23.92 9.51
CA VAL A 83 10.90 -22.82 8.53
C VAL A 83 11.54 -23.33 7.24
N TYR A 84 12.61 -24.11 7.35
CA TYR A 84 13.35 -24.71 6.24
C TYR A 84 12.85 -26.11 5.88
N TRP A 85 11.54 -26.37 6.02
CA TRP A 85 10.94 -27.69 5.79
C TRP A 85 11.19 -28.24 4.37
N TYR A 86 11.30 -27.34 3.38
CA TYR A 86 11.65 -27.69 2.00
C TYR A 86 13.10 -28.21 1.87
N GLU A 87 14.02 -27.71 2.71
CA GLU A 87 15.39 -28.20 2.76
C GLU A 87 15.45 -29.62 3.33
N VAL A 88 14.67 -29.89 4.38
CA VAL A 88 14.56 -31.20 5.04
C VAL A 88 13.98 -32.24 4.07
N LEU A 89 12.90 -31.90 3.36
CA LEU A 89 12.29 -32.81 2.38
C LEU A 89 13.19 -33.05 1.14
N GLY A 90 14.02 -32.09 0.77
CA GLY A 90 14.98 -32.20 -0.33
C GLY A 90 16.07 -33.26 -0.11
N MET A 91 16.29 -33.69 1.14
CA MET A 91 17.28 -34.72 1.51
C MET A 91 16.80 -36.14 1.26
N ILE A 92 15.52 -36.33 0.97
CA ILE A 92 14.94 -37.65 0.80
C ILE A 92 15.34 -38.17 -0.59
N PRO A 93 16.07 -39.30 -0.68
CA PRO A 93 16.46 -39.87 -1.97
C PRO A 93 15.23 -40.34 -2.73
N VAL A 94 15.05 -39.86 -3.96
CA VAL A 94 13.91 -40.23 -4.82
C VAL A 94 13.97 -41.70 -5.23
N THR A 95 15.19 -42.28 -5.18
CA THR A 95 15.45 -43.68 -5.49
C THR A 95 15.22 -44.64 -4.33
N SER A 96 14.71 -44.16 -3.18
CA SER A 96 14.28 -44.98 -2.05
C SER A 96 13.31 -46.09 -2.48
N PRO A 97 13.59 -47.37 -2.14
CA PRO A 97 12.72 -48.50 -2.48
C PRO A 97 11.28 -48.37 -1.97
N PHE A 98 11.06 -47.57 -0.92
CA PHE A 98 9.78 -47.40 -0.23
C PHE A 98 8.72 -46.67 -1.07
N PHE A 99 9.16 -45.90 -2.07
CA PHE A 99 8.31 -44.99 -2.85
C PHE A 99 8.04 -45.45 -4.28
N ARG A 100 8.44 -46.69 -4.62
CA ARG A 100 8.27 -47.27 -5.96
C ARG A 100 6.81 -47.33 -6.44
N GLY A 101 5.84 -47.38 -5.53
CA GLY A 101 4.40 -47.53 -5.84
C GLY A 101 3.61 -46.23 -6.03
N PHE A 102 4.10 -45.07 -5.57
CA PHE A 102 3.28 -43.86 -5.49
C PHE A 102 3.74 -42.78 -6.49
N ARG A 103 3.04 -42.67 -7.63
CA ARG A 103 3.32 -41.66 -8.67
C ARG A 103 3.25 -40.22 -8.15
N LEU A 104 2.31 -39.94 -7.25
CA LEU A 104 2.12 -38.63 -6.61
C LEU A 104 3.37 -38.18 -5.84
N LEU A 105 3.97 -39.09 -5.08
CA LEU A 105 5.12 -38.74 -4.27
C LEU A 105 6.33 -38.36 -5.12
N ARG A 106 6.49 -38.97 -6.30
CA ARG A 106 7.55 -38.58 -7.25
C ARG A 106 7.40 -37.13 -7.72
N ILE A 107 6.16 -36.72 -8.02
CA ILE A 107 5.84 -35.34 -8.42
C ILE A 107 6.12 -34.38 -7.25
N VAL A 108 5.69 -34.75 -6.03
CA VAL A 108 5.94 -33.94 -4.82
C VAL A 108 7.44 -33.74 -4.60
N VAL A 109 8.27 -34.78 -4.73
CA VAL A 109 9.71 -34.62 -4.52
C VAL A 109 10.37 -33.80 -5.63
N ILE A 110 9.95 -33.94 -6.89
CA ILE A 110 10.41 -33.07 -7.98
C ILE A 110 10.04 -31.61 -7.68
N ALA A 111 8.80 -31.36 -7.24
CA ALA A 111 8.34 -30.02 -6.88
C ALA A 111 9.12 -29.43 -5.70
N VAL A 112 9.42 -30.22 -4.67
CA VAL A 112 10.26 -29.80 -3.54
C VAL A 112 11.69 -29.47 -3.99
N ARG A 113 12.31 -30.31 -4.84
CA ARG A 113 13.68 -30.05 -5.34
C ARG A 113 13.72 -28.83 -6.26
N LEU A 114 12.68 -28.62 -7.08
CA LEU A 114 12.53 -27.43 -7.91
C LEU A 114 12.33 -26.18 -7.04
N GLY A 115 11.52 -26.28 -5.99
CA GLY A 115 11.33 -25.24 -4.98
C GLY A 115 12.64 -24.86 -4.29
N ARG A 116 13.52 -25.83 -3.99
CA ARG A 116 14.87 -25.56 -3.43
C ARG A 116 15.80 -24.89 -4.45
N VAL A 117 15.81 -25.33 -5.70
CA VAL A 117 16.59 -24.67 -6.76
C VAL A 117 16.11 -23.24 -6.96
N ALA A 118 14.79 -23.03 -6.94
CA ALA A 118 14.18 -21.72 -6.97
C ALA A 118 14.66 -20.90 -5.77
N ASP A 119 14.39 -21.32 -4.53
CA ASP A 119 14.79 -20.62 -3.32
C ASP A 119 16.28 -20.23 -3.33
N ARG A 120 17.16 -21.17 -3.70
CA ARG A 120 18.61 -20.94 -3.76
C ARG A 120 19.07 -20.08 -4.94
N ALA A 121 18.32 -20.06 -6.06
CA ALA A 121 18.58 -19.15 -7.18
C ALA A 121 17.96 -17.76 -6.97
N PHE A 122 16.90 -17.66 -6.16
CA PHE A 122 16.12 -16.44 -5.94
C PHE A 122 16.53 -15.64 -4.68
N GLY A 123 17.37 -16.19 -3.81
CA GLY A 123 17.87 -15.52 -2.60
C GLY A 123 18.89 -14.40 -2.89
N ASP A 124 18.44 -13.21 -3.32
CA ASP A 124 18.87 -11.90 -2.75
C ASP A 124 18.89 -10.72 -3.74
N ARG A 125 18.74 -10.89 -5.07
CA ARG A 125 18.84 -9.74 -6.00
C ARG A 125 17.70 -9.55 -7.01
N ILE A 126 16.97 -10.60 -7.34
CA ILE A 126 15.94 -10.50 -8.39
C ILE A 126 14.55 -10.31 -7.77
N THR A 127 14.26 -10.96 -6.65
CA THR A 127 12.94 -10.91 -6.01
C THR A 127 12.62 -9.53 -5.42
N ALA A 128 13.56 -8.82 -4.77
CA ALA A 128 13.27 -7.47 -4.26
C ALA A 128 12.97 -6.47 -5.40
N ALA A 129 13.70 -6.55 -6.51
CA ALA A 129 13.46 -5.70 -7.68
C ALA A 129 12.17 -6.08 -8.41
N VAL A 130 11.89 -7.37 -8.60
CA VAL A 130 10.68 -7.85 -9.30
C VAL A 130 9.44 -7.66 -8.43
N VAL A 131 9.49 -7.96 -7.13
CA VAL A 131 8.37 -7.79 -6.19
C VAL A 131 8.08 -6.31 -5.95
N ASN A 132 9.08 -5.45 -5.69
CA ASN A 132 8.80 -4.00 -5.57
C ASN A 132 8.29 -3.40 -6.89
N ARG A 133 8.82 -3.83 -8.05
CA ARG A 133 8.32 -3.36 -9.34
C ARG A 133 6.90 -3.86 -9.61
N SER A 134 6.57 -5.08 -9.21
CA SER A 134 5.25 -5.68 -9.42
C SER A 134 4.22 -5.07 -8.47
N ILE A 135 4.55 -4.89 -7.20
CA ILE A 135 3.71 -4.19 -6.23
C ILE A 135 3.49 -2.75 -6.68
N GLY A 136 4.55 -2.04 -7.08
CA GLY A 136 4.43 -0.68 -7.64
C GLY A 136 3.51 -0.63 -8.86
N ALA A 137 3.67 -1.54 -9.82
CA ALA A 137 2.82 -1.61 -11.01
C ALA A 137 1.36 -1.94 -10.69
N ILE A 138 1.12 -2.88 -9.75
CA ILE A 138 -0.23 -3.22 -9.28
C ILE A 138 -0.86 -2.03 -8.56
N VAL A 139 -0.13 -1.40 -7.65
CA VAL A 139 -0.60 -0.24 -6.89
C VAL A 139 -0.91 0.93 -7.84
N ASP A 140 -0.03 1.21 -8.81
CA ASP A 140 -0.25 2.29 -9.78
C ASP A 140 -1.43 1.99 -10.73
N ALA A 141 -1.66 0.73 -11.07
CA ALA A 141 -2.83 0.30 -11.82
C ALA A 141 -4.14 0.42 -11.02
N VAL A 142 -4.10 0.21 -9.70
CA VAL A 142 -5.28 0.24 -8.82
C VAL A 142 -5.60 1.64 -8.29
N LYS A 143 -4.59 2.50 -8.06
CA LYS A 143 -4.76 3.86 -7.54
C LYS A 143 -5.80 4.66 -8.32
N ARG A 144 -5.70 4.70 -9.65
CA ARG A 144 -6.58 5.50 -10.50
C ARG A 144 -8.05 5.03 -10.44
N PRO A 145 -8.37 3.73 -10.64
CA PRO A 145 -9.72 3.23 -10.45
C PRO A 145 -10.28 3.50 -9.05
N VAL A 146 -9.48 3.31 -8.00
CA VAL A 146 -9.92 3.55 -6.62
C VAL A 146 -10.22 5.02 -6.38
N THR A 147 -9.33 5.94 -6.79
CA THR A 147 -9.60 7.38 -6.65
C THR A 147 -10.84 7.79 -7.42
N MET A 148 -11.04 7.29 -8.64
CA MET A 148 -12.25 7.57 -9.42
C MET A 148 -13.52 7.03 -8.75
N ALA A 149 -13.47 5.82 -8.19
CA ALA A 149 -14.59 5.24 -7.46
C ALA A 149 -14.92 6.08 -6.22
N VAL A 150 -13.92 6.47 -5.43
CA VAL A 150 -14.10 7.34 -4.25
C VAL A 150 -14.67 8.70 -4.66
N LEU A 151 -14.18 9.31 -5.75
CA LEU A 151 -14.70 10.57 -6.25
C LEU A 151 -16.16 10.46 -6.71
N GLU A 152 -16.59 9.33 -7.29
CA GLU A 152 -17.99 9.07 -7.63
C GLU A 152 -18.88 8.98 -6.37
N GLU A 153 -18.43 8.24 -5.36
CA GLU A 153 -19.14 8.12 -4.09
C GLU A 153 -19.27 9.49 -3.40
N VAL A 154 -18.18 10.27 -3.35
CA VAL A 154 -18.21 11.63 -2.81
C VAL A 154 -19.12 12.52 -3.64
N ALA A 155 -19.09 12.44 -4.98
CA ALA A 155 -20.01 13.17 -5.85
C ALA A 155 -21.47 12.83 -5.58
N GLN A 156 -21.76 11.57 -5.29
CA GLN A 156 -23.10 11.10 -4.97
C GLN A 156 -23.58 11.62 -3.63
N VAL A 157 -22.75 11.53 -2.58
CA VAL A 157 -23.08 12.12 -1.27
C VAL A 157 -23.28 13.63 -1.42
N LEU A 158 -22.39 14.30 -2.17
CA LEU A 158 -22.49 15.73 -2.37
C LEU A 158 -23.77 16.14 -3.14
N ARG A 159 -24.32 15.27 -3.99
CA ARG A 159 -25.60 15.52 -4.69
C ARG A 159 -26.82 15.55 -3.76
N THR A 160 -26.74 14.91 -2.60
CA THR A 160 -27.87 14.75 -1.67
C THR A 160 -27.80 15.67 -0.45
N GLY A 161 -26.73 16.47 -0.32
CA GLY A 161 -26.49 17.32 0.85
C GLY A 161 -27.39 18.57 0.89
N GLN A 162 -27.74 19.01 2.10
CA GLN A 162 -28.48 20.26 2.36
C GLN A 162 -27.52 21.40 2.73
N TYR A 163 -26.77 21.93 1.77
CA TYR A 163 -25.66 22.85 2.05
C TYR A 163 -26.11 24.18 2.61
N THR A 164 -27.14 24.77 2.02
CA THR A 164 -27.57 26.11 2.43
C THR A 164 -28.16 26.10 3.84
N ARG A 165 -28.83 25.00 4.22
CA ARG A 165 -29.30 24.76 5.60
C ARG A 165 -28.15 24.55 6.58
N ASN A 166 -27.11 23.80 6.20
CA ASN A 166 -25.93 23.61 7.05
C ASN A 166 -25.21 24.95 7.28
N ILE A 167 -25.08 25.77 6.24
CA ILE A 167 -24.50 27.12 6.34
C ILE A 167 -25.37 28.02 7.21
N ALA A 168 -26.69 28.00 7.03
CA ALA A 168 -27.62 28.77 7.87
C ALA A 168 -27.49 28.38 9.35
N GLY A 169 -27.43 27.08 9.66
CA GLY A 169 -27.23 26.60 11.03
C GLY A 169 -25.90 27.08 11.63
N ALA A 170 -24.80 26.98 10.87
CA ALA A 170 -23.50 27.47 11.32
C ALA A 170 -23.46 28.99 11.52
N LEU A 171 -24.12 29.77 10.65
CA LEU A 171 -24.23 31.23 10.82
C LEU A 171 -25.07 31.60 12.03
N GLU A 172 -26.16 30.87 12.30
CA GLU A 172 -27.03 31.13 13.44
C GLU A 172 -26.33 30.81 14.76
N GLU A 173 -25.60 29.68 14.83
CA GLU A 173 -24.83 29.28 16.00
C GLU A 173 -23.73 30.29 16.35
N ASN A 174 -23.13 30.93 15.34
CA ASN A 174 -22.03 31.90 15.50
C ASN A 174 -22.49 33.36 15.40
N ARG A 175 -23.80 33.66 15.40
CA ARG A 175 -24.35 35.01 15.17
C ARG A 175 -23.70 36.08 16.05
N SER A 176 -23.52 35.79 17.33
CA SER A 176 -22.95 36.74 18.30
C SER A 176 -21.49 37.12 18.01
N GLU A 177 -20.71 36.21 17.39
CA GLU A 177 -19.34 36.48 16.97
C GLU A 177 -19.33 37.32 15.69
N ILE A 178 -20.22 37.02 14.74
CA ILE A 178 -20.34 37.77 13.50
C ILE A 178 -20.80 39.21 13.80
N ASP A 179 -21.73 39.44 14.73
CA ASP A 179 -22.13 40.78 15.16
C ASP A 179 -20.95 41.59 15.71
N ARG A 180 -20.10 40.97 16.52
CA ARG A 180 -18.88 41.62 17.04
C ARG A 180 -17.91 41.96 15.91
N MET A 181 -17.72 41.03 14.97
CA MET A 181 -16.86 41.22 13.81
C MET A 181 -17.36 42.37 12.92
N ILE A 182 -18.67 42.45 12.67
CA ILE A 182 -19.29 43.54 11.89
C ILE A 182 -19.07 44.88 12.58
N LEU A 183 -19.30 44.95 13.90
CA LEU A 183 -19.05 46.18 14.66
C LEU A 183 -17.58 46.59 14.63
N GLU A 184 -16.66 45.63 14.69
CA GLU A 184 -15.23 45.87 14.59
C GLU A 184 -14.83 46.40 13.21
N ILE A 185 -15.29 45.76 12.13
CA ILE A 185 -15.05 46.20 10.74
C ILE A 185 -15.59 47.62 10.52
N ILE A 186 -16.82 47.91 10.97
CA ILE A 186 -17.44 49.23 10.84
C ILE A 186 -16.67 50.29 11.64
N ARG A 187 -16.15 49.94 12.83
CA ARG A 187 -15.32 50.86 13.63
C ARG A 187 -13.97 51.16 12.99
N GLN A 188 -13.40 50.21 12.25
CA GLN A 188 -12.12 50.34 11.57
C GLN A 188 -12.23 51.00 10.19
N ASP A 189 -13.42 51.05 9.58
CA ASP A 189 -13.63 51.66 8.27
C ASP A 189 -13.53 53.21 8.31
N PRO A 190 -12.53 53.81 7.62
CA PRO A 190 -12.33 55.26 7.58
C PRO A 190 -13.50 56.02 6.93
N GLN A 191 -14.24 55.40 6.01
CA GLN A 191 -15.37 56.03 5.32
C GLN A 191 -16.62 56.14 6.22
N LEU A 192 -16.74 55.24 7.20
CA LEU A 192 -17.83 55.23 8.20
C LEU A 192 -17.58 56.17 9.38
N GLY A 193 -16.40 56.82 9.45
CA GLY A 193 -16.00 57.72 10.55
C GLY A 193 -16.95 58.90 10.82
N ARG A 194 -17.79 59.30 9.84
CA ARG A 194 -18.84 60.33 10.06
C ARG A 194 -20.09 59.80 10.78
N VAL A 195 -20.37 58.50 10.70
CA VAL A 195 -21.55 57.87 11.32
C VAL A 195 -21.37 57.73 12.84
N ARG A 196 -20.13 57.67 13.33
CA ARG A 196 -19.76 57.62 14.76
C ARG A 196 -20.27 58.81 15.58
N TYR A 197 -20.59 59.94 14.93
CA TYR A 197 -21.06 61.16 15.58
C TYR A 197 -22.59 61.24 15.73
N LEU A 198 -23.34 60.27 15.20
CA LEU A 198 -24.79 60.26 15.33
C LEU A 198 -25.21 59.60 16.67
N PRO A 199 -26.16 60.21 17.42
CA PRO A 199 -26.80 59.53 18.53
C PRO A 199 -27.54 58.28 18.00
N PHE A 200 -27.51 57.18 18.76
CA PHE A 200 -28.15 55.89 18.41
C PHE A 200 -27.53 55.12 17.21
N HIS A 201 -26.32 55.46 16.76
CA HIS A 201 -25.67 54.74 15.64
C HIS A 201 -25.49 53.23 15.90
N GLU A 202 -25.19 52.83 17.14
CA GLU A 202 -25.07 51.41 17.49
C GLU A 202 -26.41 50.66 17.34
N ASP A 203 -27.53 51.29 17.70
CA ASP A 203 -28.86 50.69 17.57
C ASP A 203 -29.30 50.58 16.10
N ILE A 204 -28.96 51.58 15.28
CA ILE A 204 -29.23 51.56 13.84
C ILE A 204 -28.40 50.45 13.15
N ILE A 205 -27.10 50.35 13.48
CA ILE A 205 -26.22 49.33 12.93
C ILE A 205 -26.71 47.93 13.31
N ARG A 206 -27.09 47.72 14.57
CA ARG A 206 -27.68 46.45 15.03
C ARG A 206 -28.98 46.13 14.31
N GLY A 207 -29.87 47.11 14.15
CA GLY A 207 -31.12 46.94 13.41
C GLY A 207 -30.91 46.56 11.94
N ILE A 208 -29.92 47.18 11.28
CA ILE A 208 -29.55 46.83 9.91
C ILE A 208 -28.94 45.43 9.85
N ALA A 209 -28.01 45.10 10.75
CA ALA A 209 -27.41 43.77 10.82
C ALA A 209 -28.48 42.69 11.03
N ASP A 210 -29.41 42.89 11.96
CA ASP A 210 -30.53 41.98 12.22
C ASP A 210 -31.44 41.81 11.00
N ALA A 211 -31.73 42.89 10.28
CA ALA A 211 -32.50 42.83 9.05
C ALA A 211 -31.75 42.08 7.94
N SER A 212 -30.45 42.34 7.78
CA SER A 212 -29.59 41.65 6.82
C SER A 212 -29.49 40.16 7.11
N PHE A 213 -29.26 39.76 8.37
CA PHE A 213 -29.24 38.34 8.76
C PHE A 213 -30.56 37.65 8.45
N ARG A 214 -31.69 38.29 8.75
CA ARG A 214 -33.01 37.74 8.43
C ARG A 214 -33.17 37.47 6.94
N VAL A 215 -32.76 38.41 6.10
CA VAL A 215 -32.80 38.24 4.63
C VAL A 215 -31.85 37.14 4.19
N VAL A 216 -30.62 37.09 4.71
CA VAL A 216 -29.63 36.05 4.37
C VAL A 216 -30.15 34.66 4.76
N PHE A 217 -30.70 34.50 5.97
CA PHE A 217 -31.29 33.23 6.40
C PHE A 217 -32.49 32.83 5.55
N GLN A 218 -33.33 33.80 5.16
CA GLN A 218 -34.45 33.54 4.26
C GLN A 218 -33.97 33.07 2.88
N VAL A 219 -32.89 33.66 2.34
CA VAL A 219 -32.29 33.24 1.07
C VAL A 219 -31.64 31.86 1.20
N LEU A 220 -30.93 31.58 2.30
CA LEU A 220 -30.32 30.26 2.54
C LEU A 220 -31.37 29.16 2.77
N ALA A 221 -32.53 29.50 3.31
CA ALA A 221 -33.65 28.57 3.46
C ALA A 221 -34.45 28.35 2.16
N ASP A 222 -34.24 29.18 1.14
CA ASP A 222 -34.96 29.06 -0.14
C ASP A 222 -34.48 27.81 -0.92
N PRO A 223 -35.40 26.93 -1.36
CA PRO A 223 -35.07 25.74 -2.15
C PRO A 223 -34.29 26.03 -3.44
N ARG A 224 -34.50 27.20 -4.06
CA ARG A 224 -33.81 27.59 -5.30
C ARG A 224 -32.34 27.91 -5.06
N THR A 225 -32.02 28.48 -3.89
CA THR A 225 -30.63 28.73 -3.50
C THR A 225 -29.89 27.42 -3.23
N ASP A 226 -30.56 26.45 -2.60
CA ASP A 226 -30.01 25.10 -2.36
C ASP A 226 -29.70 24.39 -3.69
N GLU A 227 -30.61 24.46 -4.66
CA GLU A 227 -30.41 23.92 -6.01
C GLU A 227 -29.24 24.60 -6.74
N LEU A 228 -29.15 25.93 -6.69
CA LEU A 228 -28.05 26.69 -7.30
C LEU A 228 -26.68 26.29 -6.71
N VAL A 229 -26.58 26.19 -5.39
CA VAL A 229 -25.34 25.78 -4.72
C VAL A 229 -25.00 24.33 -5.07
N ALA A 230 -26.00 23.44 -5.10
CA ALA A 230 -25.81 22.05 -5.51
C ALA A 230 -25.30 21.92 -6.96
N ASP A 231 -25.76 22.78 -7.88
CA ASP A 231 -25.27 22.80 -9.26
C ASP A 231 -23.82 23.28 -9.37
N VAL A 232 -23.44 24.32 -8.63
CA VAL A 232 -22.04 24.78 -8.58
C VAL A 232 -21.13 23.70 -8.01
N LEU A 233 -21.55 23.02 -6.94
CA LEU A 233 -20.79 21.91 -6.36
C LEU A 233 -20.69 20.72 -7.33
N ARG A 234 -21.77 20.41 -8.06
CA ARG A 234 -21.79 19.36 -9.09
C ARG A 234 -20.75 19.64 -10.18
N GLU A 235 -20.71 20.87 -10.68
CA GLU A 235 -19.76 21.28 -11.69
C GLU A 235 -18.31 21.17 -11.18
N ASN A 236 -18.03 21.65 -9.96
CA ASN A 236 -16.69 21.53 -9.35
C ASN A 236 -16.24 20.07 -9.17
N VAL A 237 -17.15 19.17 -8.76
CA VAL A 237 -16.83 17.74 -8.62
C VAL A 237 -16.56 17.09 -9.97
N ASN A 238 -17.30 17.46 -11.01
CA ASN A 238 -17.03 17.01 -12.37
C ASN A 238 -15.65 17.49 -12.86
N GLN A 239 -15.28 18.74 -12.56
CA GLN A 239 -13.94 19.26 -12.87
C GLN A 239 -12.83 18.49 -12.14
N MET A 240 -13.01 18.17 -10.85
CA MET A 240 -12.05 17.36 -10.10
C MET A 240 -11.90 15.95 -10.68
N ARG A 241 -13.00 15.31 -11.07
CA ARG A 241 -12.98 13.98 -11.72
C ARG A 241 -12.22 14.01 -13.03
N GLU A 242 -12.46 15.03 -13.84
CA GLU A 242 -11.79 15.16 -15.14
C GLU A 242 -10.29 15.45 -14.96
N ALA A 243 -9.92 16.30 -14.01
CA ALA A 243 -8.51 16.55 -13.67
C ALA A 243 -7.78 15.27 -13.22
N VAL A 244 -8.43 14.45 -12.38
CA VAL A 244 -7.87 13.15 -11.93
C VAL A 244 -7.77 12.16 -13.09
N ARG A 245 -8.77 12.11 -13.98
CA ARG A 245 -8.74 11.27 -15.18
C ARG A 245 -7.60 11.66 -16.13
N GLN A 246 -7.34 12.95 -16.27
CA GLN A 246 -6.25 13.50 -17.09
C GLN A 246 -4.88 13.38 -16.41
N GLY A 247 -4.83 12.94 -15.15
CA GLY A 247 -3.58 12.81 -14.39
C GLY A 247 -2.92 14.15 -14.09
N VAL A 248 -3.70 15.22 -13.96
CA VAL A 248 -3.20 16.56 -13.64
C VAL A 248 -2.62 16.55 -12.23
N HIS A 249 -1.30 16.65 -12.12
CA HIS A 249 -0.63 16.90 -10.84
C HIS A 249 -0.73 18.39 -10.53
N VAL A 250 -1.49 18.73 -9.48
CA VAL A 250 -1.44 20.07 -8.88
C VAL A 250 -0.15 20.16 -8.07
N PRO A 251 0.83 21.01 -8.43
CA PRO A 251 2.02 21.21 -7.62
C PRO A 251 1.62 21.76 -6.25
N GLU A 252 2.23 21.24 -5.17
CA GLU A 252 2.02 21.77 -3.81
C GLU A 252 2.26 23.28 -3.80
N SER A 253 1.20 24.06 -3.59
CA SER A 253 1.26 25.52 -3.58
C SER A 253 1.63 26.12 -2.22
N ILE A 254 1.95 25.28 -1.22
CA ILE A 254 2.29 25.76 0.12
C ILE A 254 3.80 25.74 0.32
N ASP A 255 4.43 26.89 0.05
CA ASP A 255 5.79 27.18 0.49
C ASP A 255 5.79 27.37 2.02
N HIS A 256 6.12 26.29 2.75
CA HIS A 256 6.21 26.29 4.21
C HIS A 256 7.36 27.14 4.78
N ARG A 257 8.09 27.93 3.98
CA ARG A 257 9.25 28.72 4.46
C ARG A 257 8.94 30.10 5.04
N LEU A 258 7.69 30.54 5.11
CA LEU A 258 7.38 31.92 5.54
C LEU A 258 6.86 32.10 6.97
N VAL A 259 6.80 31.05 7.80
CA VAL A 259 6.30 31.16 9.18
C VAL A 259 7.36 30.75 10.21
N GLN A 260 8.51 31.43 10.21
CA GLN A 260 9.38 31.52 11.38
C GLN A 260 9.99 32.93 11.47
N ARG A 261 9.32 33.81 12.21
CA ARG A 261 9.82 34.94 13.03
C ARG A 261 8.62 35.65 13.66
N PRO A 262 8.75 36.28 14.84
CA PRO A 262 9.96 36.84 15.45
C PRO A 262 10.63 35.94 16.50
#